data_AF-A0A931B0S7-F1
#
_entry.id   AF-A0A931B0S7-F1
#
_cell.length_a   1.000
_cell.length_b   1.000
_cell.length_c   1.000
_cell.angle_alpha   90.00
_cell.angle_beta   90.00
_cell.angle_gamma   90.00
#
_symmetry.space_group_name_H-M   'P 1'
#
loop_
_entity.id
_entity.type
_entity.pdbx_description
1 polymer ?
#
loop_
_entity_poly.entity_id
_entity_poly.type
_entity_poly.pdbx_seq_one_letter_code
_entity_poly.pdbx_strand_id
1 'polypeptide(L)' 'MVKHIESTAHADLFEELKQVRSAAIEHYTEAIRLSKERRKLIDRLLTEGFSQADVARELGVTRQAIQKMMAAGQ' A
#
# COMPACT_ATOMS: atom_id res chain seq x y z
N MET A 1 4.93 31.43 -17.92
CA MET A 1 6.27 30.96 -18.34
C MET A 1 6.51 29.60 -17.71
N VAL A 2 6.80 28.57 -18.51
CA VAL A 2 7.23 27.27 -17.99
C VAL A 2 8.71 27.39 -17.65
N LYS A 3 9.10 27.06 -16.41
CA LYS A 3 10.50 27.07 -15.99
C LYS A 3 11.21 25.87 -16.62
N HIS A 4 12.33 26.11 -17.28
CA HIS A 4 13.12 25.05 -17.91
C HIS A 4 14.24 24.56 -16.97
N ILE A 5 14.82 23.41 -17.26
CA ILE A 5 16.02 22.92 -16.56
C ILE A 5 17.17 23.81 -16.99
N GLU A 6 17.49 24.78 -16.13
CA GLU A 6 18.41 25.88 -16.45
C GLU A 6 19.87 25.62 -16.01
N SER A 7 20.14 24.51 -15.30
CA SER A 7 21.49 24.19 -14.81
C SER A 7 21.73 22.69 -14.69
N THR A 8 23.00 22.29 -14.63
CA THR A 8 23.42 20.90 -14.34
C THR A 8 22.90 20.44 -12.98
N ALA A 9 22.94 21.31 -11.97
CA ALA A 9 22.38 21.01 -10.65
C ALA A 9 20.86 20.75 -10.68
N HIS A 10 20.10 21.48 -11.51
CA HIS A 10 18.69 21.17 -11.71
C HIS A 10 18.51 19.81 -12.42
N ALA A 11 19.34 19.50 -13.43
CA ALA A 11 19.27 18.23 -14.14
C ALA A 11 19.52 17.04 -13.19
N ASP A 12 20.56 17.12 -12.36
CA ASP A 12 20.91 16.08 -11.38
C ASP A 12 19.77 15.84 -10.38
N LEU A 13 19.17 16.91 -9.84
CA LEU A 13 18.01 16.81 -8.95
C LEU A 13 16.80 16.20 -9.63
N PHE A 14 16.57 16.50 -10.92
CA PHE A 14 15.47 15.88 -11.67
C PHE A 14 15.72 14.40 -11.94
N GLU A 15 16.97 13.97 -12.15
CA GLU A 15 17.31 12.55 -12.25
C GLU A 15 17.08 11.82 -10.93
N GLU A 16 17.52 12.40 -9.80
CA GLU A 16 17.24 11.84 -8.48
C GLU A 16 15.73 11.74 -8.21
N LEU A 17 14.97 12.79 -8.54
CA LEU A 17 13.51 12.79 -8.41
C LEU A 17 12.85 11.70 -9.25
N LYS A 18 13.32 11.46 -10.49
CA LYS A 18 12.79 10.39 -11.34
C LYS A 18 13.05 9.02 -10.72
N GLN A 19 14.24 8.80 -10.17
CA GLN A 19 14.61 7.55 -9.51
C GLN A 19 13.72 7.27 -8.29
N VAL A 20 13.59 8.26 -7.39
CA VAL A 20 12.73 8.15 -6.20
C VAL A 20 11.28 7.90 -6.61
N ARG A 21 10.78 8.61 -7.64
CA ARG A 21 9.42 8.42 -8.14
C ARG A 21 9.20 7.03 -8.71
N SER A 22 10.15 6.46 -9.43
CA SER A 22 10.05 5.08 -9.96
C SER A 22 9.93 4.08 -8.80
N ALA A 23 10.83 4.16 -7.83
CA ALA A 23 10.81 3.29 -6.65
C ALA A 23 9.49 3.42 -5.87
N ALA A 24 8.99 4.64 -5.70
CA ALA A 24 7.70 4.88 -5.04
C ALA A 24 6.54 4.21 -5.78
N ILE A 25 6.52 4.24 -7.11
CA ILE A 25 5.47 3.60 -7.92
C ILE A 25 5.54 2.08 -7.81
N GLU A 26 6.75 1.51 -7.86
CA GLU A 26 6.97 0.07 -7.71
C GLU A 26 6.46 -0.41 -6.34
N HIS A 27 6.87 0.26 -5.26
CA HIS A 27 6.41 -0.06 -3.91
C HIS A 27 4.91 0.16 -3.74
N TYR A 28 4.34 1.21 -4.34
CA TYR A 28 2.90 1.46 -4.29
C TYR A 28 2.10 0.36 -4.98
N THR A 29 2.59 -0.10 -6.14
CA THR A 29 1.96 -1.19 -6.90
C THR A 29 1.94 -2.47 -6.09
N GLU A 30 3.06 -2.80 -5.45
CA GLU A 30 3.17 -3.98 -4.59
C GLU A 30 2.31 -3.86 -3.33
N ALA A 31 2.27 -2.68 -2.70
CA ALA A 31 1.41 -2.42 -1.55
C ALA A 31 -0.08 -2.61 -1.88
N ILE A 32 -0.53 -2.21 -3.08
CA ILE A 32 -1.89 -2.48 -3.55
C ILE A 32 -2.11 -3.99 -3.73
N ARG A 33 -1.17 -4.69 -4.38
CA ARG A 33 -1.26 -6.14 -4.62
C ARG A 33 -1.41 -6.90 -3.30
N LEU A 34 -0.53 -6.64 -2.34
CA LEU A 34 -0.54 -7.23 -1.01
C LEU A 34 -1.79 -6.85 -0.21
N SER A 35 -2.27 -5.61 -0.34
CA SER A 35 -3.51 -5.19 0.33
C SER A 35 -4.74 -5.97 -0.17
N LYS A 36 -4.81 -6.24 -1.48
CA LYS A 36 -5.86 -7.09 -2.07
C LYS A 36 -5.72 -8.54 -1.64
N GLU A 37 -4.50 -9.06 -1.62
CA GLU A 37 -4.21 -10.43 -1.18
C GLU A 37 -4.58 -10.64 0.29
N ARG A 38 -4.16 -9.73 1.19
CA ARG A 38 -4.55 -9.74 2.60
C ARG A 38 -6.07 -9.77 2.77
N ARG A 39 -6.81 -8.97 2.00
CA ARG A 39 -8.29 -8.97 2.06
C ARG A 39 -8.88 -10.33 1.70
N LYS A 40 -8.39 -10.95 0.62
CA LYS A 40 -8.82 -12.30 0.21
C LYS A 40 -8.53 -13.35 1.28
N LEU A 41 -7.38 -13.26 1.94
CA LEU A 41 -7.02 -14.17 3.03
C LEU A 41 -7.93 -13.99 4.24
N ILE A 42 -8.21 -12.75 4.65
CA ILE A 42 -9.17 -12.47 5.72
C ILE A 42 -10.55 -13.03 5.37
N ASP A 43 -11.04 -12.79 4.16
CA ASP A 43 -12.36 -13.28 3.71
C ASP A 43 -12.46 -14.81 3.73
N ARG A 44 -11.39 -15.50 3.31
CA ARG A 44 -11.30 -16.96 3.39
C ARG A 44 -11.35 -17.46 4.83
N LEU A 45 -10.62 -16.83 5.76
CA LEU A 45 -10.68 -17.18 7.18
C LEU A 45 -12.09 -17.00 7.76
N LEU A 46 -12.78 -15.91 7.38
CA LEU A 46 -14.16 -15.70 7.80
C LEU A 46 -15.10 -16.81 7.26
N THR A 47 -14.88 -17.24 6.02
CA THR A 47 -15.61 -18.36 5.42
C THR A 47 -15.35 -19.70 6.12
N GLU A 48 -14.14 -19.90 6.63
CA GLU A 48 -13.75 -21.08 7.42
C GLU A 48 -14.28 -21.04 8.87
N GLY A 49 -15.03 -19.98 9.25
CA GLY A 49 -15.73 -19.87 10.53
C GLY A 49 -15.02 -19.03 11.59
N PHE A 50 -13.87 -18.43 11.28
CA PHE A 50 -13.23 -17.49 12.20
C PHE A 50 -14.03 -16.19 12.27
N SER A 51 -14.16 -15.59 13.45
CA SER A 51 -14.70 -14.24 13.56
C SER A 51 -13.62 -13.20 13.25
N GLN A 52 -14.02 -11.97 12.89
CA GLN A 52 -13.07 -10.85 12.77
C GLN A 52 -12.29 -10.59 14.06
N ALA A 53 -12.86 -10.92 15.23
CA ALA A 53 -12.18 -10.77 16.51
C ALA A 53 -11.07 -11.82 16.68
N ASP A 54 -11.27 -13.04 16.17
CA ASP A 54 -10.24 -14.09 16.20
C ASP A 54 -9.07 -13.72 15.27
N VAL A 55 -9.37 -13.28 14.05
CA VAL A 55 -8.35 -12.79 13.11
C VAL A 55 -7.58 -11.59 13.68
N ALA A 56 -8.28 -10.66 14.33
CA ALA A 56 -7.65 -9.51 14.97
C ALA A 56 -6.70 -9.92 16.10
N ARG A 57 -7.14 -10.86 16.95
CA ARG A 57 -6.34 -11.41 18.05
C ARG A 57 -5.07 -12.07 17.53
N GLU A 58 -5.17 -12.90 16.51
CA GLU A 58 -4.02 -13.61 15.92
C GLU A 58 -3.02 -12.66 15.27
N LEU A 59 -3.50 -11.62 14.58
CA LEU A 59 -2.64 -10.62 13.95
C LEU A 59 -2.08 -9.56 14.91
N GLY A 60 -2.47 -9.59 16.19
CA GLY A 60 -2.06 -8.58 17.17
C GLY A 60 -2.60 -7.17 16.86
N VAL A 61 -3.78 -7.08 16.25
CA VAL A 61 -4.43 -5.81 15.87
C VAL A 61 -5.83 -5.69 16.49
N THR A 62 -6.43 -4.51 16.36
CA THR A 62 -7.82 -4.31 16.79
C THR A 62 -8.80 -4.86 15.75
N ARG A 63 -10.01 -5.24 16.17
CA ARG A 63 -11.10 -5.59 15.25
C ARG A 63 -11.40 -4.46 14.25
N GLN A 64 -11.29 -3.20 14.70
CA GLN A 64 -11.43 -2.02 13.84
C GLN A 64 -10.37 -1.98 12.72
N ALA A 65 -9.14 -2.44 12.99
CA ALA A 65 -8.10 -2.55 11.98
C ALA A 65 -8.50 -3.57 10.89
N ILE A 66 -9.03 -4.74 11.29
CA ILE A 66 -9.56 -5.74 10.34
C ILE A 66 -10.68 -5.15 9.48
N GLN A 67 -11.62 -4.42 10.08
CA GLN A 67 -12.69 -3.75 9.32
C GLN A 67 -12.13 -2.76 8.29
N LYS A 68 -11.13 -1.95 8.66
CA LYS A 68 -10.45 -1.03 7.73
C LYS A 68 -9.73 -1.78 6.61
N MET A 69 -9.08 -2.90 6.92
CA MET A 69 -8.41 -3.73 5.92
C MET A 69 -9.40 -4.35 4.92
N MET A 70 -10.61 -4.69 5.37
CA MET A 70 -11.67 -5.21 4.52
C MET A 70 -12.34 -4.14 3.65
N ALA A 71 -12.48 -2.91 4.18
CA ALA A 71 -13.08 -1.79 3.46
C ALA A 71 -12.12 -1.08 2.48
N ALA A 72 -10.80 -1.15 2.70
CA ALA A 72 -9.83 -0.47 1.87
C ALA A 72 -9.89 -0.96 0.42
N GLY A 73 -10.05 -0.06 -0.56
CA GLY A 73 -10.08 -0.40 -2.00
C GLY A 73 -11.35 -1.12 -2.46
N GLN A 74 -12.49 -0.80 -1.84
CA GLN A 74 -13.81 -0.79 -2.49
C GLN A 74 -13.97 0.46 -3.33
#